data_AF-A0A484AV44-F1
#
_entry.id   AF-A0A484AV44-F1
#
_cell.length_a   1.000
_cell.length_b   1.000
_cell.length_c   1.000
_cell.angle_alpha   90.00
_cell.angle_beta   90.00
_cell.angle_gamma   90.00
#
_symmetry.space_group_name_H-M   'P 1'
#
loop_
_entity.id
_entity.type
_entity.pdbx_description
1 polymer ?
#
loop_
_entity_poly.entity_id
_entity_poly.type
_entity_poly.pdbx_seq_one_letter_code
_entity_poly.pdbx_strand_id
1 'polypeptide(L)'
;MRAILFQFYTIETIFNLALMFLHIDGFLSQSLDALTLQRRVAYFFYCACFYAFTVVIVFASIDNCTGHRLSLCEEIVRNVIGFVVYVIISLMTLEDAEQDFNVLGVNIHDTLGVEKPVHPFFIYMRYQAAASLACGVMYLLHATIAIDVLLSNESGSYQYDDADDNEASDYIPARIYFMSEWVQSKLEQYEWFQSFSRSAAIHV
;
A
#
# COMPACT_ATOMS: atom_id res chain seq x y z
N MET A 1 5.87 11.53 -14.20
CA MET A 1 5.79 10.39 -13.25
C MET A 1 5.84 10.80 -11.77
N ARG A 2 6.76 11.69 -11.34
CA ARG A 2 6.90 12.09 -9.91
C ARG A 2 5.59 12.49 -9.23
N ALA A 3 4.75 13.27 -9.93
CA ALA A 3 3.42 13.66 -9.45
C ALA A 3 2.51 12.47 -9.12
N ILE A 4 2.53 11.44 -9.97
CA ILE A 4 1.73 10.22 -9.83
C ILE A 4 2.29 9.37 -8.69
N LEU A 5 3.61 9.18 -8.64
CA LEU A 5 4.28 8.48 -7.53
C LEU A 5 3.99 9.15 -6.18
N PHE A 6 4.04 10.48 -6.13
CA PHE A 6 3.69 11.24 -4.93
C PHE A 6 2.25 11.00 -4.47
N GLN A 7 1.31 10.92 -5.42
CA GLN A 7 -0.09 10.60 -5.11
C GLN A 7 -0.25 9.18 -4.58
N PHE A 8 0.43 8.19 -5.16
CA PHE A 8 0.44 6.82 -4.64
C PHE A 8 1.04 6.77 -3.22
N TYR A 9 2.19 7.40 -3.00
CA TYR A 9 2.81 7.48 -1.67
C TYR A 9 1.88 8.15 -0.65
N THR A 10 1.16 9.20 -1.05
CA THR A 10 0.20 9.88 -0.17
C THR A 10 -0.97 8.95 0.20
N ILE A 11 -1.55 8.26 -0.78
CA ILE A 11 -2.63 7.31 -0.53
C ILE A 11 -2.14 6.16 0.37
N GLU A 12 -1.01 5.53 0.03
CA GLU A 12 -0.44 4.43 0.80
C GLU A 12 -0.14 4.84 2.25
N THR A 13 0.35 6.08 2.46
CA THR A 13 0.54 6.63 3.80
C THR A 13 -0.79 6.72 4.57
N ILE A 14 -1.84 7.27 3.95
CA ILE A 14 -3.16 7.41 4.58
C ILE A 14 -3.73 6.03 4.94
N PHE A 15 -3.63 5.07 4.02
CA PHE A 15 -4.10 3.71 4.24
C PHE A 15 -3.33 3.01 5.36
N ASN A 16 -2.00 3.14 5.41
CA ASN A 16 -1.19 2.57 6.49
C ASN A 16 -1.49 3.22 7.84
N LEU A 17 -1.70 4.54 7.89
CA LEU A 17 -2.10 5.24 9.11
C LEU A 17 -3.48 4.76 9.61
N ALA A 18 -4.44 4.59 8.71
CA ALA A 18 -5.76 4.05 9.04
C ALA A 18 -5.67 2.61 9.55
N LEU A 19 -4.86 1.77 8.91
CA LEU A 19 -4.64 0.38 9.33
C LEU A 19 -3.98 0.30 10.71
N MET A 20 -2.97 1.14 10.95
CA MET A 20 -2.30 1.22 12.25
C MET A 20 -3.27 1.70 13.35
N PHE A 21 -4.14 2.67 13.04
CA PHE A 21 -5.19 3.11 13.97
C PHE A 21 -6.14 1.95 14.31
N LEU A 22 -6.67 1.24 13.31
CA LEU A 22 -7.55 0.08 13.52
C LEU A 22 -6.86 -1.03 14.32
N HIS A 23 -5.58 -1.28 14.06
CA HIS A 23 -4.80 -2.29 14.75
C HIS A 23 -4.59 -1.94 16.24
N ILE A 24 -4.20 -0.70 16.53
CA ILE A 24 -3.99 -0.23 17.90
C ILE A 24 -5.31 -0.20 18.68
N ASP A 25 -6.39 0.31 18.08
CA ASP A 25 -7.71 0.37 18.70
C ASP A 25 -8.25 -1.03 19.00
N GLY A 26 -8.13 -1.95 18.03
CA GLY A 26 -8.45 -3.36 18.21
C GLY A 26 -7.63 -4.01 19.33
N PHE A 27 -6.33 -3.72 19.39
CA PHE A 27 -5.43 -4.24 20.43
C PHE A 27 -5.75 -3.70 21.83
N LEU A 28 -6.06 -2.40 21.96
CA LEU A 28 -6.42 -1.76 23.22
C LEU A 28 -7.81 -2.16 23.74
N SER A 29 -8.68 -2.66 22.85
CA SER A 29 -10.02 -3.14 23.23
C SER A 29 -10.01 -4.45 24.05
N GLN A 30 -8.86 -5.14 24.14
CA GLN A 30 -8.68 -6.37 24.92
C GLN A 30 -7.58 -6.25 25.97
N SER A 31 -7.76 -6.92 27.11
CA SER A 31 -6.70 -7.07 28.11
C SER A 31 -5.61 -7.99 27.56
N LEU A 32 -4.36 -7.49 27.46
CA LEU A 32 -3.23 -8.25 26.92
C LEU A 32 -3.02 -9.61 27.61
N ASP A 33 -3.40 -9.75 28.88
CA ASP A 33 -3.22 -10.98 29.66
C ASP A 33 -4.21 -12.10 29.30
N ALA A 34 -5.24 -11.78 28.52
CA ALA A 34 -6.17 -12.76 27.96
C ALA A 34 -5.65 -13.40 26.66
N LEU A 35 -4.60 -12.84 26.03
CA LEU A 35 -4.04 -13.37 24.78
C LEU A 35 -2.95 -14.42 25.05
N THR A 36 -2.92 -15.45 24.21
CA THR A 36 -1.80 -16.39 24.17
C THR A 36 -0.50 -15.68 23.77
N LEU A 37 0.65 -16.19 24.26
CA LEU A 37 1.97 -15.63 23.94
C LEU A 37 2.18 -15.49 22.42
N GLN A 38 1.79 -16.50 21.66
CA GLN A 38 1.93 -16.53 20.20
C GLN A 38 1.16 -15.37 19.54
N ARG A 39 -0.09 -15.12 19.96
CA ARG A 39 -0.88 -14.01 19.44
C ARG A 39 -0.26 -12.68 19.83
N ARG A 40 0.16 -12.52 21.10
CA ARG A 40 0.82 -11.29 21.55
C ARG A 40 2.04 -10.95 20.70
N VAL A 41 2.87 -11.95 20.35
CA VAL A 41 4.02 -11.78 19.45
C VAL A 41 3.57 -11.39 18.03
N ALA A 42 2.54 -12.03 17.48
CA ALA A 42 2.00 -11.70 16.17
C ALA A 42 1.47 -10.25 16.10
N TYR A 43 0.74 -9.79 17.12
CA TYR A 43 0.26 -8.41 17.21
C TYR A 43 1.42 -7.40 17.20
N PHE A 44 2.46 -7.61 18.02
CA PHE A 44 3.64 -6.73 17.99
C PHE A 44 4.37 -6.76 16.65
N PHE A 45 4.44 -7.93 16.01
CA PHE A 45 5.03 -8.08 14.68
C PHE A 45 4.25 -7.28 13.62
N TYR A 46 2.92 -7.37 13.60
CA TYR A 46 2.08 -6.59 12.67
C TYR A 46 2.23 -5.09 12.90
N CYS A 47 2.20 -4.65 14.15
CA CYS A 47 2.42 -3.25 14.51
C CYS A 47 3.79 -2.74 14.02
N ALA A 48 4.85 -3.54 14.20
CA ALA A 48 6.19 -3.21 13.71
C ALA A 48 6.24 -3.11 12.18
N CYS A 49 5.58 -4.04 11.47
CA CYS A 49 5.48 -3.99 10.00
C CYS A 49 4.74 -2.73 9.53
N PHE A 50 3.54 -2.45 10.07
CA PHE A 50 2.77 -1.27 9.66
C PHE A 50 3.54 0.02 9.91
N TYR A 51 4.19 0.14 11.07
CA TYR A 51 5.04 1.27 11.38
C TYR A 51 6.23 1.40 10.41
N ALA A 52 6.98 0.32 10.20
CA ALA A 52 8.15 0.33 9.31
C ALA A 52 7.77 0.73 7.88
N PHE A 53 6.70 0.16 7.32
CA PHE A 53 6.23 0.52 5.98
C PHE A 53 5.70 1.94 5.89
N THR A 54 5.06 2.45 6.96
CA THR A 54 4.65 3.87 7.03
C THR A 54 5.87 4.80 7.01
N VAL A 55 6.91 4.48 7.77
CA VAL A 55 8.14 5.30 7.79
C VAL A 55 8.85 5.26 6.43
N VAL A 56 8.99 4.07 5.85
CA VAL A 56 9.63 3.89 4.54
C VAL A 56 8.87 4.64 3.44
N ILE A 57 7.53 4.58 3.42
CA ILE A 57 6.74 5.26 2.39
C ILE A 57 6.82 6.78 2.52
N VAL A 58 6.85 7.30 3.76
CA VAL A 58 7.00 8.74 4.02
C VAL A 58 8.37 9.23 3.55
N PHE A 59 9.45 8.48 3.82
CA PHE A 59 10.77 8.82 3.30
C PHE A 59 10.82 8.77 1.77
N ALA A 60 10.25 7.74 1.14
CA ALA A 60 10.14 7.67 -0.32
C ALA A 60 9.36 8.86 -0.90
N SER A 61 8.31 9.32 -0.21
CA SER A 61 7.58 10.53 -0.58
C SER A 61 8.44 11.78 -0.50
N ILE A 62 9.23 11.94 0.57
CA ILE A 62 10.13 13.09 0.76
C ILE A 62 11.23 13.08 -0.31
N ASP A 63 11.83 11.92 -0.59
CA ASP A 63 12.85 11.77 -1.63
C ASP A 63 12.30 12.13 -3.01
N ASN A 64 11.05 11.74 -3.28
CA ASN A 64 10.35 12.13 -4.48
C ASN A 64 10.07 13.65 -4.55
N CYS A 65 9.74 14.30 -3.43
CA CYS A 65 9.56 15.75 -3.38
C CYS A 65 10.88 16.55 -3.51
N THR A 66 11.99 16.02 -2.98
CA THR A 66 13.27 16.75 -2.85
C THR A 66 14.14 16.73 -4.10
N GLY A 67 13.70 16.11 -5.19
CA GLY A 67 14.54 16.04 -6.37
C GLY A 67 15.45 14.81 -6.42
N HIS A 68 15.47 13.98 -5.36
CA HIS A 68 16.36 12.83 -5.30
C HIS A 68 16.10 11.85 -6.44
N ARG A 69 17.15 11.16 -6.89
CA ARG A 69 17.05 10.19 -7.99
C ARG A 69 16.34 8.94 -7.45
N LEU A 70 15.14 8.66 -7.96
CA LEU A 70 14.43 7.42 -7.65
C LEU A 70 14.80 6.34 -8.66
N SER A 71 15.27 5.20 -8.16
CA SER A 71 15.46 3.99 -8.95
C SER A 71 14.12 3.26 -9.07
N LEU A 72 13.61 3.11 -10.31
CA LEU A 72 12.35 2.40 -10.57
C LEU A 72 12.40 0.94 -10.06
N CYS A 73 13.57 0.30 -10.14
CA CYS A 73 13.75 -1.07 -9.62
C CYS A 73 13.55 -1.13 -8.10
N GLU A 74 14.05 -0.13 -7.37
CA GLU A 74 13.85 -0.04 -5.91
C GLU A 74 12.39 0.17 -5.55
N GLU A 75 11.66 1.00 -6.32
CA GLU A 75 10.22 1.21 -6.14
C GLU A 75 9.43 -0.09 -6.34
N ILE A 76 9.73 -0.84 -7.41
CA ILE A 76 9.08 -2.12 -7.71
C ILE A 76 9.34 -3.12 -6.58
N VAL A 77 10.60 -3.31 -6.17
CA VAL A 77 10.97 -4.26 -5.12
C VAL A 77 10.28 -3.90 -3.81
N ARG A 78 10.32 -2.63 -3.40
CA ARG A 78 9.67 -2.15 -2.17
C ARG A 78 8.16 -2.44 -2.18
N ASN A 79 7.47 -2.13 -3.27
CA ASN A 79 6.03 -2.30 -3.37
C ASN A 79 5.63 -3.78 -3.47
N VAL A 80 6.41 -4.63 -4.13
CA VAL A 80 6.18 -6.09 -4.16
C VAL A 80 6.36 -6.69 -2.76
N ILE A 81 7.40 -6.30 -2.03
CA ILE A 81 7.59 -6.76 -0.63
C ILE A 81 6.41 -6.29 0.24
N GLY A 82 5.99 -5.02 0.09
CA GLY A 82 4.82 -4.48 0.77
C GLY A 82 3.56 -5.30 0.50
N PHE A 83 3.26 -5.59 -0.76
CA PHE A 83 2.14 -6.43 -1.15
C PHE A 83 2.18 -7.82 -0.47
N VAL A 84 3.30 -8.52 -0.57
CA VAL A 84 3.44 -9.88 0.00
C VAL A 84 3.23 -9.86 1.51
N VAL A 85 3.88 -8.92 2.21
CA VAL A 85 3.76 -8.80 3.67
C VAL A 85 2.32 -8.50 4.09
N TYR A 86 1.66 -7.55 3.45
CA TYR A 86 0.29 -7.16 3.81
C TYR A 86 -0.74 -8.25 3.50
N VAL A 87 -0.54 -9.04 2.43
CA VAL A 87 -1.36 -10.23 2.16
C VAL A 87 -1.14 -11.30 3.23
N ILE A 88 0.10 -11.60 3.62
CA ILE A 88 0.39 -12.56 4.69
C ILE A 88 -0.28 -12.12 6.00
N ILE A 89 -0.13 -10.84 6.39
CA ILE A 89 -0.78 -10.30 7.59
C ILE A 89 -2.30 -10.43 7.50
N SER A 90 -2.88 -10.15 6.33
CA SER A 90 -4.32 -10.33 6.11
C SER A 90 -4.78 -11.77 6.30
N LEU A 91 -4.04 -12.73 5.74
CA LEU A 91 -4.39 -14.15 5.82
C LEU A 91 -4.25 -14.67 7.25
N MET A 92 -3.16 -14.32 7.93
CA MET A 92 -2.95 -14.71 9.33
C MET A 92 -4.00 -14.08 10.25
N THR A 93 -4.36 -12.80 10.04
CA THR A 93 -5.43 -12.14 10.82
C THR A 93 -6.78 -12.84 10.61
N LEU A 94 -7.04 -13.32 9.40
CA LEU A 94 -8.28 -14.05 9.10
C LEU A 94 -8.27 -15.47 9.70
N GLU A 95 -7.13 -16.16 9.65
CA GLU A 95 -6.94 -17.46 10.30
C GLU A 95 -7.18 -17.36 11.81
N ASP A 96 -6.58 -16.36 12.47
CA ASP A 96 -6.82 -16.07 13.89
C ASP A 96 -8.31 -15.81 14.18
N ALA A 97 -8.99 -15.09 13.29
CA ALA A 97 -10.42 -14.82 13.42
C ALA A 97 -11.29 -16.09 13.25
N GLU A 98 -10.87 -17.04 12.40
CA GLU A 98 -11.56 -18.31 12.20
C GLU A 98 -11.32 -19.28 13.37
N GLN A 99 -10.09 -19.38 13.87
CA GLN A 99 -9.75 -20.21 15.02
C GLN A 99 -10.52 -19.76 16.26
N ASP A 100 -10.60 -18.45 16.53
CA ASP A 100 -11.42 -17.90 17.62
C ASP A 100 -12.92 -18.20 17.44
N PHE A 101 -13.43 -18.18 16.20
CA PHE A 101 -14.81 -18.53 15.91
C PHE A 101 -15.12 -20.00 16.22
N ASN A 102 -14.22 -20.91 15.82
CA ASN A 102 -14.37 -22.34 16.07
C ASN A 102 -14.28 -22.65 17.57
N VAL A 103 -13.37 -22.01 18.30
CA VAL A 103 -13.24 -22.18 19.76
C VAL A 103 -14.47 -21.63 20.51
N LEU A 104 -15.03 -20.50 20.06
CA LEU A 104 -16.26 -19.96 20.62
C LEU A 104 -17.47 -20.87 20.33
N GLY A 105 -17.55 -21.40 19.10
CA GLY A 105 -18.62 -22.31 18.68
C GLY A 105 -18.65 -23.64 19.43
N VAL A 106 -17.48 -24.21 19.74
CA VAL A 106 -17.36 -25.44 20.55
C VAL A 106 -17.80 -25.20 22.00
N ASN A 107 -17.40 -24.10 22.62
CA ASN A 107 -17.81 -23.77 24.00
C ASN A 107 -19.31 -23.45 24.14
N ILE A 108 -19.92 -22.83 23.11
CA ILE A 108 -21.36 -22.52 23.08
C ILE A 108 -22.21 -23.79 22.96
N HIS A 109 -21.69 -24.87 22.35
CA HIS A 109 -22.44 -26.12 22.21
C HIS A 109 -22.60 -26.89 23.53
N ASP A 110 -21.68 -26.69 24.48
CA ASP A 110 -21.71 -27.34 25.80
C ASP A 110 -22.48 -26.56 26.88
N THR A 111 -22.81 -25.29 26.66
CA THR A 111 -23.45 -24.44 27.69
C THR A 111 -24.57 -23.55 27.13
N LEU A 112 -25.79 -24.10 27.11
CA LEU A 112 -27.10 -23.40 27.08
C LEU A 112 -27.35 -22.34 25.97
N GLY A 113 -28.47 -22.53 25.27
CA GLY A 113 -28.83 -21.77 24.09
C GLY A 113 -29.01 -20.26 24.28
N VAL A 114 -28.69 -19.56 23.18
CA VAL A 114 -29.07 -18.17 22.86
C VAL A 114 -28.37 -17.12 23.72
N GLU A 115 -27.25 -16.59 23.23
CA GLU A 115 -27.16 -15.31 22.53
C GLU A 115 -25.74 -15.20 21.98
N LYS A 116 -25.53 -14.89 20.68
CA LYS A 116 -24.18 -14.62 20.14
C LYS A 116 -23.65 -13.36 20.84
N PRO A 117 -22.64 -13.42 21.74
CA PRO A 117 -21.89 -12.22 22.03
C PRO A 117 -20.92 -12.09 20.86
N VAL A 118 -21.29 -11.31 19.85
CA VAL A 118 -20.33 -10.88 18.83
C VAL A 118 -19.33 -10.00 19.56
N HIS A 119 -18.27 -10.61 20.13
CA HIS A 119 -17.26 -9.87 20.85
C HIS A 119 -16.72 -8.79 19.90
N PRO A 120 -16.77 -7.48 20.26
CA PRO A 120 -16.43 -6.38 19.35
C PRO A 120 -15.08 -6.57 18.64
N PHE A 121 -14.14 -7.22 19.31
CA PHE A 121 -12.86 -7.68 18.79
C PHE A 121 -12.92 -8.43 17.44
N PHE A 122 -13.94 -9.26 17.21
CA PHE A 122 -14.08 -9.99 15.94
C PHE A 122 -14.37 -9.06 14.77
N ILE A 123 -15.15 -8.01 15.02
CA ILE A 123 -15.43 -6.97 14.04
C ILE A 123 -14.12 -6.23 13.69
N TYR A 124 -13.29 -5.92 14.69
CA TYR A 124 -11.97 -5.33 14.47
C TYR A 124 -11.03 -6.24 13.68
N MET A 125 -10.94 -7.55 13.98
CA MET A 125 -10.09 -8.47 13.22
C MET A 125 -10.50 -8.56 11.75
N ARG A 126 -11.81 -8.61 11.47
CA ARG A 126 -12.32 -8.59 10.09
C ARG A 126 -12.02 -7.29 9.36
N TYR A 127 -12.23 -6.15 10.01
CA TYR A 127 -11.89 -4.86 9.42
C TYR A 127 -10.39 -4.69 9.21
N GLN A 128 -9.56 -5.17 10.14
CA GLN A 128 -8.10 -5.17 10.02
C GLN A 128 -7.66 -6.04 8.84
N ALA A 129 -8.19 -7.26 8.70
CA ALA A 129 -7.87 -8.14 7.57
C ALA A 129 -8.30 -7.51 6.23
N ALA A 130 -9.51 -6.98 6.16
CA ALA A 130 -9.99 -6.30 4.95
C ALA A 130 -9.14 -5.06 4.61
N ALA A 131 -8.79 -4.25 5.61
CA ALA A 131 -7.96 -3.06 5.43
C ALA A 131 -6.52 -3.42 5.04
N SER A 132 -5.93 -4.46 5.64
CA SER A 132 -4.58 -4.92 5.27
C SER A 132 -4.56 -5.48 3.85
N LEU A 133 -5.62 -6.20 3.44
CA LEU A 133 -5.74 -6.67 2.06
C LEU A 133 -5.86 -5.50 1.08
N ALA A 134 -6.68 -4.49 1.40
CA ALA A 134 -6.81 -3.29 0.58
C ALA A 134 -5.47 -2.56 0.43
N CYS A 135 -4.70 -2.42 1.52
CA CYS A 135 -3.34 -1.86 1.47
C CYS A 135 -2.43 -2.70 0.58
N GLY A 136 -2.48 -4.04 0.69
CA GLY A 136 -1.74 -4.94 -0.18
C GLY A 136 -2.08 -4.74 -1.66
N VAL A 137 -3.36 -4.65 -2.00
CA VAL A 137 -3.81 -4.37 -3.38
C VAL A 137 -3.31 -3.01 -3.88
N MET A 138 -3.28 -1.98 -3.03
CA MET A 138 -2.72 -0.68 -3.38
C MET A 138 -1.21 -0.78 -3.70
N TYR A 139 -0.44 -1.51 -2.89
CA TYR A 139 0.96 -1.78 -3.16
C TYR A 139 1.17 -2.54 -4.48
N LEU A 140 0.32 -3.52 -4.78
CA LEU A 140 0.37 -4.27 -6.04
C LEU A 140 0.06 -3.37 -7.25
N LEU A 141 -0.94 -2.50 -7.12
CA LEU A 141 -1.29 -1.52 -8.15
C LEU A 141 -0.12 -0.57 -8.42
N HIS A 142 0.51 -0.07 -7.36
CA HIS A 142 1.69 0.79 -7.47
C HIS A 142 2.86 0.05 -8.15
N ALA A 143 3.15 -1.19 -7.75
CA ALA A 143 4.18 -2.02 -8.38
C ALA A 143 3.90 -2.26 -9.88
N THR A 144 2.63 -2.55 -10.22
CA THR A 144 2.23 -2.82 -11.61
C THR A 144 2.40 -1.59 -12.49
N ILE A 145 2.04 -0.40 -11.99
CA ILE A 145 2.25 0.85 -12.70
C ILE A 145 3.74 1.14 -12.87
N ALA A 146 4.55 0.91 -11.84
CA ALA A 146 6.00 1.09 -11.93
C ALA A 146 6.64 0.13 -12.96
N ILE A 147 6.19 -1.13 -13.01
CA ILE A 147 6.61 -2.11 -14.04
C ILE A 147 6.16 -1.68 -15.44
N ASP A 148 4.91 -1.23 -15.59
CA ASP A 148 4.37 -0.78 -16.87
C ASP A 148 5.19 0.39 -17.45
N VAL A 149 5.60 1.33 -16.60
CA VAL A 149 6.46 2.43 -17.05
C VAL A 149 7.89 1.98 -17.32
N LEU A 150 8.44 1.05 -16.53
CA LEU A 150 9.76 0.47 -16.80
C LEU A 150 9.80 -0.16 -18.20
N LEU A 151 8.80 -1.00 -18.53
CA LEU A 151 8.69 -1.66 -19.84
C LEU A 151 8.43 -0.66 -20.98
N SER A 152 7.63 0.38 -20.73
CA SER A 152 7.36 1.43 -21.71
C SER A 152 8.61 2.28 -22.02
N ASN A 153 9.47 2.51 -21.03
CA ASN A 153 10.74 3.22 -21.23
C ASN A 153 11.79 2.33 -21.92
N GLU A 154 11.85 1.04 -21.57
CA GLU A 154 12.78 0.09 -22.17
C GLU A 154 12.45 -0.15 -23.66
N SER A 155 11.16 -0.29 -24.00
CA SER A 155 10.70 -0.40 -25.40
C SER A 155 10.96 0.86 -26.23
N GLY A 156 10.97 2.06 -25.63
CA GLY A 156 11.40 3.29 -26.29
C GLY A 156 12.90 3.39 -26.55
N SER A 157 13.73 2.66 -25.79
CA SER A 157 15.19 2.66 -25.97
C SER A 157 15.68 1.76 -27.11
N TYR A 158 14.87 0.78 -27.53
CA TYR A 158 15.19 -0.12 -28.63
C TYR A 158 14.80 0.41 -30.02
N GLN A 159 14.30 1.65 -30.12
CA GLN A 159 13.82 2.23 -31.38
C GLN A 159 14.62 3.46 -31.87
N TYR A 160 15.82 3.69 -31.32
CA TYR A 160 16.71 4.77 -31.76
C TYR A 160 18.17 4.33 -31.77
N ASP A 161 18.53 3.42 -32.67
CA ASP A 161 19.94 3.22 -33.06
C ASP A 161 20.16 3.41 -34.58
N ASP A 162 19.15 3.85 -35.35
CA ASP A 162 19.31 4.17 -36.77
C ASP A 162 18.33 5.29 -37.19
N ALA A 163 18.70 6.55 -36.95
CA ALA A 163 18.38 7.67 -37.85
C ALA A 163 19.01 8.98 -37.34
N ASP A 164 19.88 9.52 -38.17
CA ASP A 164 20.37 10.90 -38.17
C ASP A 164 19.22 11.92 -38.13
N ASP A 165 19.55 13.10 -37.59
CA ASP A 165 18.90 14.40 -37.80
C ASP A 165 17.52 14.73 -37.18
N ASN A 166 17.58 15.64 -36.20
CA ASN A 166 16.81 16.91 -36.17
C ASN A 166 15.27 16.93 -36.14
N GLU A 167 14.60 16.04 -35.40
CA GLU A 167 13.26 16.38 -34.88
C GLU A 167 13.15 15.98 -33.40
N ALA A 168 12.63 16.91 -32.60
CA ALA A 168 12.37 16.72 -31.18
C ALA A 168 11.61 15.40 -31.00
N SER A 169 12.33 14.39 -30.50
CA SER A 169 11.80 13.08 -30.15
C SER A 169 10.49 13.29 -29.41
N ASP A 170 9.40 12.94 -30.09
CA ASP A 170 8.03 13.06 -29.60
C ASP A 170 7.86 11.98 -28.54
N TYR A 171 8.49 12.22 -27.37
CA TYR A 171 8.25 11.45 -26.16
C TYR A 171 6.79 11.67 -25.83
N ILE A 172 5.95 10.68 -26.15
CA ILE A 172 4.56 10.65 -25.73
C ILE A 172 4.59 10.06 -24.31
N PRO A 173 4.62 10.88 -23.23
CA PRO A 173 4.54 10.33 -21.88
C PRO A 173 3.24 9.56 -21.77
N ALA A 174 3.31 8.31 -21.30
CA ALA A 174 2.13 7.55 -20.92
C ALA A 174 1.28 8.43 -19.99
N ARG A 175 0.09 8.85 -20.47
CA ARG A 175 -0.84 9.68 -19.70
C ARG A 175 -1.53 8.78 -18.68
N ILE A 176 -0.87 8.59 -17.55
CA ILE A 176 -1.44 7.87 -16.41
C ILE A 176 -2.36 8.84 -15.68
N TYR A 177 -3.66 8.59 -15.78
CA TYR A 177 -4.68 9.37 -15.08
C TYR A 177 -4.84 8.83 -13.67
N PHE A 178 -4.60 9.66 -12.66
CA PHE A 178 -4.82 9.31 -11.26
C PHE A 178 -6.31 9.43 -10.89
N MET A 179 -6.92 8.32 -10.42
CA MET A 179 -8.34 8.15 -10.10
C MET A 179 -9.33 8.36 -11.26
N SER A 180 -9.21 9.45 -12.02
CA SER A 180 -10.01 9.79 -13.19
C SER A 180 -9.37 10.98 -13.93
N GLU A 181 -9.65 11.10 -15.23
CA GLU A 181 -9.30 12.26 -16.06
C GLU A 181 -9.79 13.59 -15.44
N TRP A 182 -10.90 13.57 -14.70
CA TRP A 182 -11.42 14.74 -14.02
C TRP A 182 -10.52 15.24 -12.89
N VAL A 183 -9.95 14.33 -12.09
CA VAL A 183 -9.05 14.68 -10.98
C VAL A 183 -7.75 15.22 -11.56
N GLN A 184 -7.19 14.53 -12.56
CA GLN A 184 -5.97 14.93 -13.25
C GLN A 184 -6.10 16.32 -13.90
N SER A 185 -7.20 16.59 -14.63
CA SER A 185 -7.45 17.89 -15.26
C SER A 185 -7.63 19.03 -14.27
N LYS A 186 -8.06 18.75 -13.03
CA LYS A 186 -8.11 19.74 -11.95
C LYS A 186 -6.74 20.00 -11.34
N LEU A 187 -5.91 18.97 -11.17
CA LEU A 187 -4.53 19.12 -10.67
C LEU A 187 -3.65 19.88 -11.66
N GLU A 188 -3.83 19.65 -12.96
CA GLU A 188 -3.10 20.36 -14.02
C GLU A 188 -3.38 21.86 -14.08
N GLN A 189 -4.41 22.37 -13.40
CA GLN A 189 -4.69 23.81 -13.31
C GLN A 189 -3.75 24.55 -12.36
N TYR A 190 -3.03 23.83 -11.48
CA TYR A 190 -2.15 24.45 -10.50
C TYR A 190 -0.71 24.53 -10.98
N GLU A 191 -0.11 25.73 -10.89
CA GLU A 191 1.28 25.97 -11.31
C GLU A 191 2.30 25.10 -10.56
N TRP A 192 2.07 24.83 -9.27
CA TRP A 192 2.95 23.97 -8.48
C TRP A 192 2.99 22.53 -9.03
N PHE A 193 1.85 22.02 -9.50
CA PHE A 193 1.73 20.67 -10.07
C PHE A 193 2.40 20.59 -11.44
N GLN A 194 2.23 21.62 -12.26
CA GLN A 194 2.92 21.72 -13.56
C GLN A 194 4.44 21.81 -13.40
N SER A 195 4.92 22.63 -12.46
CA SER A 195 6.35 22.73 -12.14
C SER A 195 6.91 21.41 -11.62
N PHE A 196 6.18 20.73 -10.74
CA PHE A 196 6.58 19.44 -10.17
C PHE A 196 6.64 18.33 -11.22
N SER A 197 5.71 18.34 -12.18
CA SER A 197 5.68 17.37 -13.28
C SER A 197 6.82 17.59 -14.31
N ARG A 198 7.17 18.86 -14.60
CA ARG A 198 8.20 19.22 -15.59
C ARG A 198 9.64 18.99 -15.13
N SER A 199 9.94 19.01 -13.83
CA SER A 199 11.30 18.74 -13.31
C SER A 199 11.73 17.26 -13.36
N ALA A 200 11.03 16.41 -14.11
CA ALA A 200 11.21 14.96 -14.14
C ALA A 200 12.16 14.50 -15.26
N ALA A 201 13.47 14.66 -15.07
CA ALA A 201 14.44 13.83 -15.78
C ALA A 201 14.59 12.52 -14.99
N ILE A 202 14.00 11.43 -15.47
CA ILE A 202 14.12 10.09 -14.88
C ILE A 202 15.08 9.31 -15.76
N HIS A 203 16.14 8.77 -15.15
CA HIS A 203 17.05 7.85 -15.82
C HIS A 203 16.64 6.43 -15.45
N VAL A 204 16.51 5.57 -16.46
CA VAL A 204 16.36 4.12 -16.32
C VAL A 204 17.65 3.52 -15.77
#